data_AF-A0A968C3G8-F1
#
_entry.id   AF-A0A968C3G8-F1
#
_cell.length_a   1.000
_cell.length_b   1.000
_cell.length_c   1.000
_cell.angle_alpha   90.00
_cell.angle_beta   90.00
_cell.angle_gamma   90.00
#
_symmetry.space_group_name_H-M   'P 1'
#
loop_
_entity.id
_entity.type
_entity.pdbx_description
1 polymer ?
#
loop_
_entity_poly.entity_id
_entity_poly.type
_entity_poly.pdbx_seq_one_letter_code
_entity_poly.pdbx_strand_id
1 'polypeptide(L)'
;AALGFLEPTANGIGGDLYAIVWDEKTQKLYGLNGSGRAPLALTADKVEPTERGWIPLYSPYSWTVPGTVDGWFALHGKFGRMPMKDVLAPAIRAAEEGRPVPQVIAAAWNRSARIFGDKPGFAVTFLPGGKAPQEGEIFRNPDLAKSLRLIGEKGRDAFYEGEIAEAFV
;
A
#
# COMPACT_ATOMS: atom_id res chain seq x y z
N ALA A 1 -5.28 -4.82 4.34
CA ALA A 1 -4.98 -3.69 5.25
C ALA A 1 -3.90 -4.02 6.27
N ALA A 2 -4.11 -4.96 7.21
CA ALA A 2 -3.12 -5.25 8.26
C ALA A 2 -1.74 -5.65 7.73
N LEU A 3 -1.66 -6.47 6.67
CA LEU A 3 -0.40 -6.83 6.01
C LEU A 3 0.36 -5.60 5.47
N GLY A 4 -0.33 -4.56 5.03
CA GLY A 4 0.31 -3.34 4.54
C GLY A 4 0.97 -2.52 5.65
N PHE A 5 0.58 -2.74 6.92
CA PHE A 5 1.23 -2.16 8.08
C PHE A 5 2.32 -3.07 8.66
N LEU A 6 2.04 -4.37 8.76
CA LEU A 6 2.96 -5.35 9.37
C LEU A 6 4.11 -5.76 8.45
N GLU A 7 3.91 -5.69 7.13
CA GLU A 7 4.86 -6.06 6.10
C GLU A 7 5.01 -4.95 5.03
N PRO A 8 5.37 -3.70 5.45
CA PRO A 8 5.34 -2.53 4.56
C PRO A 8 6.41 -2.56 3.47
N THR A 9 7.32 -3.54 3.51
CA THR A 9 8.36 -3.76 2.50
C THR A 9 7.86 -4.59 1.32
N ALA A 10 6.65 -5.15 1.40
CA ALA A 10 6.13 -6.09 0.40
C ALA A 10 4.78 -5.65 -0.21
N ASN A 11 3.96 -4.90 0.52
CA ASN A 11 2.61 -4.52 0.08
C ASN A 11 2.11 -3.25 0.79
N GLY A 12 1.00 -2.69 0.31
CA GLY A 12 0.33 -1.56 0.95
C GLY A 12 -0.80 -1.00 0.10
N ILE A 13 -1.47 0.04 0.60
CA ILE A 13 -2.53 0.74 -0.15
C ILE A 13 -2.01 1.44 -1.41
N GLY A 14 -0.68 1.68 -1.49
CA GLY A 14 0.01 2.20 -2.67
C GLY A 14 0.42 1.14 -3.70
N GLY A 15 -0.01 -0.12 -3.55
CA GLY A 15 0.30 -1.21 -4.49
C GLY A 15 -0.94 -1.74 -5.21
N ASP A 16 -0.85 -2.99 -5.66
CA ASP A 16 -1.89 -3.70 -6.41
C ASP A 16 -2.43 -4.93 -5.67
N LEU A 17 -3.58 -5.42 -6.12
CA LEU A 17 -4.22 -6.61 -5.56
C LEU A 17 -4.79 -7.53 -6.64
N TYR A 18 -4.56 -8.83 -6.48
CA TYR A 18 -5.25 -9.88 -7.24
C TYR A 18 -5.94 -10.81 -6.27
N ALA A 19 -7.11 -11.32 -6.65
CA ALA A 19 -7.83 -12.30 -5.84
C ALA A 19 -8.51 -13.35 -6.71
N ILE A 20 -8.47 -14.60 -6.23
CA ILE A 20 -9.30 -15.69 -6.72
C ILE A 20 -10.26 -16.06 -5.59
N VAL A 21 -11.55 -15.97 -5.86
CA VAL A 21 -12.60 -16.13 -4.85
C VAL A 21 -13.58 -17.21 -5.29
N TRP A 22 -13.68 -18.27 -4.51
CA TRP A 22 -14.77 -19.23 -4.63
C TRP A 22 -15.98 -18.73 -3.83
N ASP A 23 -17.15 -18.65 -4.47
CA ASP A 23 -18.40 -18.34 -3.80
C ASP A 23 -19.31 -19.56 -3.75
N GLU A 24 -19.46 -20.11 -2.55
CA GLU A 24 -20.26 -21.30 -2.30
C GLU A 24 -21.74 -21.12 -2.67
N LYS A 25 -22.29 -19.92 -2.52
CA LYS A 25 -23.71 -19.68 -2.84
C LYS A 25 -23.99 -19.79 -4.32
N THR A 26 -23.06 -19.34 -5.16
CA THR A 26 -23.22 -19.36 -6.62
C THR A 26 -22.47 -20.52 -7.28
N GLN A 27 -21.69 -21.31 -6.52
CA GLN A 27 -20.83 -22.38 -7.01
C GLN A 27 -19.92 -21.92 -8.15
N LYS A 28 -19.37 -20.70 -8.01
CA LYS A 28 -18.57 -20.04 -9.04
C LYS A 28 -17.23 -19.57 -8.51
N LEU A 29 -16.23 -19.66 -9.37
CA LEU A 29 -14.91 -19.06 -9.19
C LEU A 29 -14.87 -17.67 -9.84
N TYR A 30 -14.44 -16.67 -9.08
CA TYR A 30 -14.26 -15.30 -9.53
C TYR A 30 -12.78 -14.93 -9.50
N GLY A 31 -12.33 -14.23 -10.54
CA GLY A 31 -11.05 -13.54 -10.55
C GLY A 31 -11.25 -12.04 -10.40
N LEU A 32 -10.41 -11.40 -9.61
CA LEU A 32 -10.25 -9.96 -9.55
C LEU A 32 -8.83 -9.59 -9.95
N ASN A 33 -8.73 -8.63 -10.86
CA ASN A 33 -7.52 -7.88 -11.15
C ASN A 33 -7.72 -6.45 -10.67
N GLY A 34 -7.08 -6.10 -9.56
CA GLY A 34 -6.96 -4.74 -9.02
C GLY A 34 -5.53 -4.23 -9.19
N SER A 35 -4.98 -4.35 -10.39
CA SER A 35 -3.70 -3.74 -10.75
C SER A 35 -3.86 -2.39 -11.42
N GLY A 36 -2.94 -1.50 -11.08
CA GLY A 36 -2.82 -0.17 -11.62
C GLY A 36 -2.47 -0.11 -13.09
N ARG A 37 -3.02 0.90 -13.77
CA ARG A 37 -2.52 1.30 -15.09
C ARG A 37 -1.36 2.27 -14.97
N ALA A 38 -0.54 2.34 -16.01
CA ALA A 38 0.42 3.42 -16.16
C ALA A 38 -0.31 4.78 -16.17
N PRO A 39 0.29 5.85 -15.60
CA PRO A 39 -0.29 7.18 -15.62
C PRO A 39 -0.58 7.62 -17.06
N LEU A 40 -1.75 8.24 -17.31
CA LEU A 40 -2.20 8.60 -18.66
C LEU A 40 -1.23 9.54 -19.39
N ALA A 41 -0.57 10.43 -18.65
CA ALA A 41 0.39 11.38 -19.21
C ALA A 41 1.79 10.78 -19.44
N LEU A 42 2.07 9.58 -18.92
CA LEU A 42 3.36 8.92 -19.05
C LEU A 42 3.40 8.17 -20.39
N THR A 43 4.41 8.51 -21.18
CA THR A 43 4.66 7.94 -22.52
C THR A 43 6.12 7.51 -22.58
N ALA A 44 6.45 6.53 -23.42
CA ALA A 44 7.77 5.91 -23.41
C ALA A 44 8.91 6.91 -23.71
N ASP A 45 8.64 7.90 -24.55
CA ASP A 45 9.58 8.98 -24.90
C ASP A 45 9.91 9.92 -23.73
N LYS A 46 9.09 9.93 -22.66
CA LYS A 46 9.36 10.70 -21.44
C LYS A 46 10.23 9.99 -20.42
N VAL A 47 10.56 8.71 -20.66
CA VAL A 47 11.34 7.90 -19.75
C VAL A 47 12.74 7.71 -20.33
N GLU A 48 13.73 8.31 -19.68
CA GLU A 48 15.12 7.99 -19.97
C GLU A 48 15.40 6.56 -19.49
N PRO A 49 15.72 5.62 -20.39
CA PRO A 49 15.95 4.24 -20.00
C PRO A 49 17.33 4.09 -19.36
N THR A 50 17.48 3.05 -18.55
CA THR A 50 18.80 2.57 -18.13
C THR A 50 19.63 2.10 -19.33
N GLU A 51 20.94 1.88 -19.14
CA GLU A 51 21.83 1.34 -20.18
C GLU A 51 21.33 0.03 -20.82
N ARG A 52 20.50 -0.73 -20.09
CA ARG A 52 19.89 -1.99 -20.57
C ARG A 52 18.55 -1.80 -21.29
N GLY A 53 18.11 -0.56 -21.49
CA GLY A 53 16.82 -0.25 -22.09
C GLY A 53 15.62 -0.38 -21.14
N TRP A 54 15.84 -0.51 -19.83
CA TRP A 54 14.77 -0.70 -18.84
C TRP A 54 14.30 0.62 -18.23
N ILE A 55 13.03 0.67 -17.79
CA ILE A 55 12.53 1.74 -16.92
C ILE A 55 13.37 1.76 -15.63
N PRO A 56 13.91 2.92 -15.20
CA PRO A 56 14.67 3.01 -13.96
C PRO A 56 13.83 2.60 -12.74
N LEU A 57 14.23 1.52 -12.07
CA LEU A 57 13.42 0.83 -11.06
C LEU A 57 13.03 1.72 -9.87
N TYR A 58 13.94 2.56 -9.39
CA TYR A 58 13.72 3.43 -8.21
C TYR A 58 13.47 4.88 -8.62
N SER A 59 12.60 5.06 -9.61
CA SER A 59 12.15 6.36 -10.12
C SER A 59 10.62 6.44 -10.15
N PRO A 60 10.02 7.64 -10.17
CA PRO A 60 8.58 7.79 -10.35
C PRO A 60 8.03 7.15 -11.64
N TYR A 61 8.88 6.93 -12.66
CA TYR A 61 8.49 6.29 -13.91
C TYR A 61 8.16 4.80 -13.76
N SER A 62 8.59 4.16 -12.67
CA SER A 62 8.24 2.77 -12.37
C SER A 62 6.92 2.62 -11.60
N TRP A 63 6.24 3.73 -11.29
CA TRP A 63 4.99 3.72 -10.54
C TRP A 63 3.77 3.61 -11.46
N THR A 64 2.81 2.78 -11.04
CA THR A 64 1.47 2.68 -11.62
C THR A 64 0.45 3.23 -10.63
N VAL A 65 -0.76 3.55 -11.11
CA VAL A 65 -1.86 4.02 -10.24
C VAL A 65 -2.25 2.90 -9.26
N PRO A 66 -2.15 3.05 -7.93
CA PRO A 66 -2.39 1.94 -7.01
C PRO A 66 -3.78 1.30 -7.13
N GLY A 67 -3.86 0.00 -7.41
CA GLY A 67 -5.14 -0.71 -7.58
C GLY A 67 -5.70 -1.39 -6.32
N THR A 68 -4.94 -1.43 -5.23
CA THR A 68 -5.32 -2.18 -4.00
C THR A 68 -6.64 -1.74 -3.40
N VAL A 69 -6.87 -0.44 -3.24
CA VAL A 69 -8.07 0.09 -2.56
C VAL A 69 -9.31 -0.17 -3.41
N ASP A 70 -9.25 0.09 -4.72
CA ASP A 70 -10.32 -0.26 -5.66
C ASP A 70 -10.63 -1.76 -5.59
N GLY A 71 -9.59 -2.61 -5.57
CA GLY A 71 -9.75 -4.05 -5.41
C GLY A 71 -10.44 -4.46 -4.10
N TRP A 72 -10.14 -3.78 -2.98
CA TRP A 72 -10.86 -4.00 -1.72
C TRP A 72 -12.34 -3.67 -1.84
N PHE A 73 -12.70 -2.52 -2.42
CA PHE A 73 -14.10 -2.12 -2.58
C PHE A 73 -14.85 -2.98 -3.60
N ALA A 74 -14.19 -3.44 -4.67
CA ALA A 74 -14.78 -4.38 -5.63
C ALA A 74 -15.11 -5.74 -4.97
N LEU A 75 -14.18 -6.31 -4.19
CA LEU A 75 -14.44 -7.55 -3.43
C LEU A 75 -15.51 -7.33 -2.38
N HIS A 76 -15.42 -6.24 -1.63
CA HIS A 76 -16.33 -5.94 -0.54
C HIS A 76 -17.75 -5.68 -1.03
N GLY A 77 -17.93 -4.93 -2.13
CA GLY A 77 -19.25 -4.69 -2.71
C GLY A 77 -19.94 -5.98 -3.16
N LYS A 78 -19.18 -7.00 -3.57
CA LYS A 78 -19.73 -8.28 -4.03
C LYS A 78 -19.91 -9.33 -2.92
N PHE A 79 -18.99 -9.38 -1.96
CA PHE A 79 -18.90 -10.47 -0.97
C PHE A 79 -18.92 -10.01 0.49
N GLY A 80 -18.71 -8.72 0.73
CA GLY A 80 -18.64 -8.12 2.06
C GLY A 80 -19.96 -8.18 2.80
N ARG A 81 -19.88 -8.24 4.14
CA ARG A 81 -21.04 -8.29 5.03
C ARG A 81 -20.94 -7.36 6.24
N MET A 82 -19.75 -6.82 6.50
CA MET A 82 -19.48 -5.86 7.57
C MET A 82 -19.18 -4.50 6.97
N PRO A 83 -19.56 -3.38 7.59
CA PRO A 83 -19.15 -2.06 7.12
C PRO A 83 -17.63 -1.95 6.96
N MET A 84 -17.16 -1.30 5.89
CA MET A 84 -15.72 -1.21 5.60
C MET A 84 -14.91 -0.60 6.75
N LYS A 85 -15.46 0.43 7.43
CA LYS A 85 -14.87 1.01 8.64
C LYS A 85 -14.55 -0.03 9.72
N ASP A 86 -15.41 -1.05 9.88
CA ASP A 86 -15.26 -2.09 10.90
C ASP A 86 -14.25 -3.15 10.44
N VAL A 87 -14.20 -3.43 9.13
CA VAL A 87 -13.19 -4.29 8.50
C VAL A 87 -11.78 -3.70 8.66
N LEU A 88 -11.64 -2.37 8.51
CA LEU A 88 -10.35 -1.67 8.59
C LEU A 88 -9.93 -1.34 10.03
N ALA A 89 -10.86 -1.28 10.98
CA ALA A 89 -10.58 -0.89 12.36
C ALA A 89 -9.41 -1.64 13.04
N PRO A 90 -9.23 -2.96 12.87
CA PRO A 90 -8.07 -3.66 13.45
C PRO A 90 -6.72 -3.19 12.89
N ALA A 91 -6.66 -2.89 11.59
CA ALA A 91 -5.44 -2.40 10.95
C ALA A 91 -5.12 -0.96 11.36
N ILE A 92 -6.15 -0.12 11.50
CA ILE A 92 -6.03 1.24 12.02
C ILE A 92 -5.43 1.21 13.43
N ARG A 93 -6.02 0.44 14.36
CA ARG A 93 -5.48 0.30 15.73
C ARG A 93 -4.05 -0.21 15.76
N ALA A 94 -3.74 -1.22 14.94
CA ALA A 94 -2.37 -1.75 14.87
C ALA A 94 -1.36 -0.68 14.43
N ALA A 95 -1.72 0.15 13.45
CA ALA A 95 -0.88 1.24 12.96
C ALA A 95 -0.72 2.39 13.97
N GLU A 96 -1.75 2.69 14.78
CA GLU A 96 -1.71 3.71 15.84
C GLU A 96 -0.91 3.25 17.07
N GLU A 97 -1.25 2.08 17.60
CA GLU A 97 -0.64 1.54 18.82
C GLU A 97 0.78 1.01 18.58
N GLY A 98 1.02 0.53 17.36
CA GLY A 98 2.25 -0.10 16.92
C GLY A 98 2.31 -1.59 17.22
N ARG A 99 3.20 -2.29 16.52
CA ARG A 99 3.44 -3.73 16.69
C ARG A 99 4.94 -4.04 16.61
N PRO A 100 5.42 -5.10 17.28
CA PRO A 100 6.81 -5.52 17.19
C PRO A 100 7.13 -5.96 15.75
N VAL A 101 8.27 -5.50 15.23
CA VAL A 101 8.69 -5.81 13.87
C VAL A 101 9.17 -7.27 13.77
N PRO A 102 8.61 -8.09 12.88
CA PRO A 102 9.08 -9.46 12.65
C PRO A 102 10.49 -9.49 12.07
N GLN A 103 11.29 -10.51 12.40
CA GLN A 103 12.68 -10.66 11.94
C GLN A 103 12.86 -10.50 10.43
N VAL A 104 12.06 -11.22 9.63
CA VAL A 104 12.13 -11.19 8.16
C VAL A 104 11.85 -9.78 7.63
N ILE A 105 10.92 -9.07 8.27
CA ILE A 105 10.56 -7.70 7.92
C ILE A 105 11.67 -6.73 8.32
N ALA A 106 12.28 -6.86 9.50
CA ALA A 106 13.44 -6.05 9.89
C ALA A 106 14.61 -6.19 8.90
N ALA A 107 14.88 -7.41 8.44
CA ALA A 107 15.92 -7.66 7.43
C ALA A 107 15.59 -6.99 6.08
N ALA A 108 14.34 -7.09 5.62
CA ALA A 108 13.89 -6.41 4.39
C ALA A 108 13.93 -4.88 4.54
N TRP A 109 13.52 -4.36 5.70
CA TRP A 109 13.47 -2.94 6.00
C TRP A 109 14.87 -2.32 6.01
N ASN A 110 15.85 -3.02 6.60
CA ASN A 110 17.25 -2.59 6.56
C ASN A 110 17.79 -2.48 5.13
N ARG A 111 17.36 -3.36 4.20
CA ARG A 111 17.72 -3.23 2.78
C ARG A 111 17.04 -2.01 2.16
N SER A 112 15.73 -1.86 2.38
CA SER A 112 14.96 -0.71 1.90
C SER A 112 15.53 0.62 2.39
N ALA A 113 15.98 0.71 3.65
CA ALA A 113 16.61 1.91 4.21
C ALA A 113 17.87 2.34 3.46
N ARG A 114 18.66 1.39 2.96
CA ARG A 114 19.87 1.69 2.15
C ARG A 114 19.53 2.16 0.74
N ILE A 115 18.39 1.73 0.20
CA ILE A 115 17.95 2.04 -1.17
C ILE A 115 17.14 3.34 -1.21
N PHE A 116 16.32 3.59 -0.19
CA PHE A 116 15.31 4.64 -0.19
C PHE A 116 15.52 5.70 0.89
N GLY A 117 16.55 5.56 1.74
CA GLY A 117 16.77 6.46 2.88
C GLY A 117 16.94 7.94 2.49
N ASP A 118 17.38 8.20 1.27
CA ASP A 118 17.56 9.53 0.67
C ASP A 118 16.30 10.05 -0.06
N LYS A 119 15.28 9.20 -0.23
CA LYS A 119 14.05 9.58 -0.93
C LYS A 119 13.20 10.52 -0.07
N PRO A 120 12.59 11.56 -0.66
CA PRO A 120 11.71 12.48 0.06
C PRO A 120 10.62 11.72 0.85
N GLY A 121 10.43 12.09 2.11
CA GLY A 121 9.42 11.51 2.99
C GLY A 121 9.73 10.12 3.56
N PHE A 122 10.64 9.33 2.96
CA PHE A 122 10.89 7.95 3.41
C PHE A 122 11.40 7.90 4.85
N ALA A 123 12.44 8.70 5.16
CA ALA A 123 13.05 8.69 6.49
C ALA A 123 12.08 9.12 7.60
N VAL A 124 11.14 10.03 7.29
CA VAL A 124 10.16 10.57 8.24
C VAL A 124 9.27 9.44 8.80
N THR A 125 8.79 8.56 7.92
CA THR A 125 7.90 7.47 8.31
C THR A 125 8.66 6.20 8.67
N PHE A 126 9.67 5.84 7.87
CA PHE A 126 10.26 4.49 7.90
C PHE A 126 11.63 4.43 8.58
N LEU A 127 12.21 5.55 9.03
CA LEU A 127 13.45 5.59 9.82
C LEU A 127 13.24 6.33 11.15
N PRO A 128 12.36 5.83 12.05
CA PRO A 128 12.15 6.46 13.35
C PRO A 128 13.47 6.53 14.13
N GLY A 129 13.84 7.72 14.60
CA GLY A 129 15.14 7.95 15.24
C GLY A 129 16.33 7.84 14.28
N GLY A 130 16.11 7.98 12.97
CA GLY A 130 17.14 7.98 11.94
C GLY A 130 17.65 6.60 11.52
N LYS A 131 17.05 5.51 12.02
CA LYS A 131 17.48 4.14 11.74
C LYS A 131 16.30 3.25 11.33
N ALA A 132 16.60 2.19 10.58
CA ALA A 132 15.59 1.17 10.30
C ALA A 132 15.21 0.43 11.60
N PRO A 133 13.91 0.17 11.83
CA PRO A 133 13.46 -0.62 12.97
C PRO A 133 14.10 -2.01 13.00
N GLN A 134 14.51 -2.43 14.19
CA GLN A 134 15.08 -3.76 14.43
C GLN A 134 14.00 -4.78 14.80
N GLU A 135 14.36 -6.07 14.74
CA GLU A 135 13.48 -7.15 15.20
C GLU A 135 12.98 -6.88 16.63
N GLY A 136 11.67 -7.00 16.83
CA GLY A 136 11.02 -6.78 18.13
C GLY A 136 10.83 -5.31 18.52
N GLU A 137 11.49 -4.34 17.88
CA GLU A 137 11.20 -2.92 18.12
C GLU A 137 9.74 -2.62 17.72
N ILE A 138 9.08 -1.77 18.50
CA ILE A 138 7.70 -1.35 18.21
C ILE A 138 7.72 -0.28 17.12
N PHE A 139 7.15 -0.59 15.97
CA PHE A 139 6.93 0.37 14.89
C PHE A 139 5.48 0.88 14.91
N ARG A 140 5.29 2.17 14.64
CA ARG A 140 3.98 2.85 14.53
C ARG A 140 3.92 3.62 13.22
N ASN A 141 2.73 3.73 12.64
CA ASN A 141 2.49 4.51 11.43
C ASN A 141 1.14 5.25 11.52
N PRO A 142 1.09 6.38 12.26
CA PRO A 142 -0.13 7.16 12.44
C PRO A 142 -0.67 7.74 11.12
N ASP A 143 0.18 8.02 10.15
CA ASP A 143 -0.25 8.54 8.83
C ASP A 143 -1.00 7.48 8.01
N LEU A 144 -0.52 6.22 8.06
CA LEU A 144 -1.25 5.10 7.48
C LEU A 144 -2.58 4.86 8.20
N ALA A 145 -2.61 4.97 9.54
CA ALA A 145 -3.86 4.87 10.30
C ALA A 145 -4.88 5.95 9.88
N LYS A 146 -4.45 7.21 9.73
CA LYS A 146 -5.28 8.30 9.22
C LYS A 146 -5.83 7.99 7.83
N SER A 147 -4.97 7.50 6.93
CA SER A 147 -5.37 7.14 5.57
C SER A 147 -6.41 6.01 5.55
N LEU A 148 -6.18 4.95 6.32
CA LEU A 148 -7.12 3.83 6.44
C LEU A 148 -8.45 4.25 7.08
N ARG A 149 -8.43 5.19 8.03
CA ARG A 149 -9.62 5.76 8.64
C ARG A 149 -10.46 6.53 7.62
N LEU A 150 -9.83 7.42 6.85
CA LEU A 150 -10.48 8.15 5.76
C LEU A 150 -11.11 7.19 4.74
N ILE A 151 -10.39 6.14 4.33
CA ILE A 151 -10.91 5.12 3.42
C ILE A 151 -12.12 4.38 4.03
N GLY A 152 -12.06 4.04 5.32
CA GLY A 152 -13.18 3.39 6.01
C GLY A 152 -14.43 4.25 6.13
N GLU A 153 -14.26 5.57 6.31
CA GLU A 153 -15.33 6.54 6.54
C GLU A 153 -15.92 7.10 5.23
N LYS A 154 -15.06 7.49 4.29
CA LYS A 154 -15.42 8.15 3.04
C LYS A 154 -15.42 7.21 1.83
N GLY A 155 -15.05 5.95 2.03
CA GLY A 155 -15.10 4.92 0.99
C GLY A 155 -13.91 4.95 0.04
N ARG A 156 -14.09 4.31 -1.11
CA ARG A 156 -13.09 4.18 -2.19
C ARG A 156 -12.51 5.53 -2.60
N ASP A 157 -13.39 6.49 -2.83
CA ASP A 157 -13.02 7.76 -3.47
C ASP A 157 -12.19 8.66 -2.54
N ALA A 158 -12.16 8.36 -1.24
CA ALA A 158 -11.21 8.97 -0.32
C ALA A 158 -9.74 8.81 -0.79
N PHE A 159 -9.43 7.69 -1.45
CA PHE A 159 -8.10 7.39 -1.96
C PHE A 159 -7.83 7.93 -3.38
N TYR A 160 -8.86 7.96 -4.24
CA TYR A 160 -8.71 8.26 -5.66
C TYR A 160 -9.14 9.68 -6.06
N GLU A 161 -9.97 10.34 -5.24
CA GLU A 161 -10.55 11.66 -5.53
C GLU A 161 -10.54 12.61 -4.32
N GLY A 162 -10.17 12.13 -3.13
CA GLY A 162 -10.17 12.90 -1.89
C GLY A 162 -8.79 13.43 -1.47
N GLU A 163 -8.69 13.81 -0.19
CA GLU A 163 -7.47 14.38 0.43
C GLU A 163 -6.21 13.52 0.25
N ILE A 164 -6.38 12.19 0.14
CA ILE A 164 -5.24 11.29 -0.10
C ILE A 164 -4.74 11.44 -1.54
N ALA A 165 -5.65 11.55 -2.51
CA ALA A 165 -5.30 11.74 -3.91
C ALA A 165 -4.60 13.09 -4.13
N GLU A 166 -5.10 14.16 -3.50
CA GLU A 166 -4.47 15.49 -3.55
C GLU A 166 -3.05 15.51 -2.98
N ALA A 167 -2.73 14.63 -2.03
CA ALA A 167 -1.39 14.51 -1.47
C ALA A 167 -0.40 13.72 -2.36
N PHE A 168 -0.89 13.00 -3.37
CA PHE A 168 -0.05 12.23 -4.31
C PHE A 168 0.37 13.01 -5.56
N VAL A 169 -0.36 14.08 -5.92
CA VAL A 169 -0.24 14.81 -7.19
C VAL A 169 0.64 16.05 -7.06
#